data_AF-A0A109FEL1-F1
#
_entry.id   AF-A0A109FEL1-F1
#
_cell.length_a   1.000
_cell.length_b   1.000
_cell.length_c   1.000
_cell.angle_alpha   90.00
_cell.angle_beta   90.00
_cell.angle_gamma   90.00
#
_symmetry.space_group_name_H-M   'P 1'
#
loop_
_entity.id
_entity.type
_entity.pdbx_description
1 polymer ?
#
loop_
_entity_poly.entity_id
_entity_poly.type
_entity_poly.pdbx_seq_one_letter_code
_entity_poly.pdbx_strand_id
1 'polypeptide(L)' 'SGANPDEPLDMQLLGDTPAWLRSLRLHKYTSNFEGVAWEDMVKMGDKDLEDKGVAALGARRKLLK' A
#
# COMPACT_ATOMS: atom_id res chain seq x y z
N SER A 1 0.22 -4.93 18.24
CA SER A 1 0.14 -5.86 17.11
C SER A 1 0.67 -5.16 15.88
N GLY A 2 1.96 -5.37 15.58
CA GLY A 2 2.64 -4.79 14.43
C GLY A 2 2.60 -5.79 13.28
N ALA A 3 2.27 -5.32 12.08
CA ALA A 3 2.43 -6.10 10.86
C ALA A 3 3.89 -6.55 10.74
N ASN A 4 4.13 -7.86 10.71
CA ASN A 4 5.45 -8.42 10.48
C ASN A 4 5.84 -8.18 9.03
N PRO A 5 7.00 -7.56 8.75
CA PRO A 5 7.44 -7.26 7.39
C PRO A 5 7.88 -8.50 6.58
N ASP A 6 7.90 -9.68 7.20
CA ASP A 6 8.24 -10.97 6.58
C ASP A 6 7.01 -11.86 6.32
N GLU A 7 5.80 -11.35 6.58
CA GLU A 7 4.57 -12.09 6.30
C GLU A 7 4.26 -11.98 4.80
N PRO A 8 4.14 -13.11 4.07
CA PRO A 8 3.86 -13.07 2.64
C PRO A 8 2.59 -12.26 2.41
N LEU A 9 2.66 -11.27 1.52
CA LEU A 9 1.51 -10.45 1.14
C LEU A 9 0.38 -11.39 0.71
N ASP A 10 -0.64 -11.48 1.56
CA ASP A 10 -1.74 -12.41 1.37
C ASP A 10 -2.52 -11.97 0.13
N MET A 11 -2.31 -12.67 -1.00
CA MET A 11 -2.86 -12.32 -2.31
C MET A 11 -4.41 -12.30 -2.31
N GLN A 12 -5.04 -12.93 -1.31
CA GLN A 12 -6.49 -12.85 -1.10
C GLN A 12 -6.96 -11.53 -0.49
N LEU A 13 -6.12 -10.85 0.32
CA LEU A 13 -6.40 -9.52 0.88
C LEU A 13 -6.14 -8.40 -0.14
N LEU A 14 -5.38 -8.67 -1.20
CA LEU A 14 -5.04 -7.70 -2.23
C LEU A 14 -6.23 -7.31 -3.11
N GLY A 15 -7.27 -8.15 -3.20
CA GLY A 15 -8.56 -7.75 -3.81
C GLY A 15 -9.28 -6.62 -3.07
N ASP A 16 -8.93 -6.35 -1.81
CA ASP A 16 -9.49 -5.29 -0.96
C ASP A 16 -8.36 -4.35 -0.50
N THR A 17 -7.95 -3.43 -1.40
CA THR A 17 -6.97 -2.36 -1.12
C THR A 17 -7.23 -1.64 0.22
N PRO A 18 -8.47 -1.23 0.58
CA PRO A 18 -8.77 -0.69 1.91
C PRO A 18 -8.36 -1.60 3.07
N ALA A 19 -8.67 -2.90 3.01
CA ALA A 19 -8.31 -3.87 4.05
C ALA A 19 -6.80 -4.05 4.16
N TRP A 20 -6.10 -4.19 3.03
CA TRP A 20 -4.64 -4.28 3.01
C TRP A 20 -3.98 -3.03 3.63
N LEU A 21 -4.40 -1.83 3.25
CA LEU A 21 -3.88 -0.59 3.82
C LEU A 21 -4.21 -0.44 5.32
N ARG A 22 -5.33 -0.99 5.81
CA ARG A 22 -5.61 -1.04 7.27
C ARG A 22 -4.58 -1.89 8.00
N SER A 23 -4.19 -3.05 7.47
CA SER A 23 -3.16 -3.91 8.08
C SER A 23 -1.82 -3.19 8.23
N LEU A 24 -1.45 -2.39 7.22
CA LEU A 24 -0.23 -1.58 7.21
C LEU A 24 -0.37 -0.28 8.01
N ARG A 25 -1.57 0.05 8.52
CA ARG A 25 -1.91 1.35 9.14
C ARG A 25 -1.69 2.53 8.19
N LEU A 26 -1.93 2.30 6.91
CA LEU A 26 -1.85 3.26 5.80
C LEU A 26 -3.22 3.57 5.19
N HIS A 27 -4.32 3.14 5.82
CA HIS A 27 -5.70 3.33 5.33
C HIS A 27 -6.11 4.79 5.06
N LYS A 28 -5.35 5.78 5.53
CA LYS A 28 -5.55 7.18 5.14
C LYS A 28 -5.26 7.45 3.65
N TYR A 29 -4.49 6.58 3.00
CA TYR A 29 -4.13 6.66 1.59
C TYR A 29 -5.09 5.87 0.68
N THR A 30 -6.13 5.24 1.25
CA THR A 30 -7.09 4.43 0.46
C THR A 30 -7.67 5.23 -0.70
N SER A 31 -8.03 6.49 -0.47
CA SER A 31 -8.59 7.35 -1.52
C SER A 31 -7.58 7.75 -2.61
N ASN A 32 -6.28 7.71 -2.34
CA ASN A 32 -5.24 7.93 -3.35
C ASN A 32 -5.23 6.81 -4.42
N PHE A 33 -5.72 5.62 -4.04
CA PHE A 33 -5.72 4.42 -4.87
C PHE A 33 -7.13 3.97 -5.29
N GLU A 34 -8.14 4.83 -5.13
CA GLU A 34 -9.46 4.58 -5.71
C GLU A 34 -9.35 4.39 -7.23
N GLY A 35 -9.92 3.29 -7.72
CA GLY A 35 -9.85 2.91 -9.14
C GLY A 35 -8.49 2.38 -9.60
N VAL A 36 -7.52 2.18 -8.70
CA VAL A 36 -6.24 1.55 -9.01
C VAL A 36 -6.28 0.10 -8.57
N ALA A 37 -5.95 -0.82 -9.48
CA ALA A 37 -5.78 -2.22 -9.12
C ALA A 37 -4.55 -2.38 -8.23
N TRP A 38 -4.64 -3.22 -7.20
CA TRP A 38 -3.51 -3.52 -6.32
C TRP A 38 -2.28 -4.02 -7.11
N GLU A 39 -2.51 -4.72 -8.22
CA GLU A 39 -1.48 -5.26 -9.13
C GLU A 39 -0.63 -4.14 -9.74
N ASP A 40 -1.23 -2.98 -9.97
CA ASP A 40 -0.52 -1.80 -10.43
C ASP A 40 0.18 -1.11 -9.27
N MET A 41 -0.43 -1.09 -8.08
CA MET A 41 0.18 -0.51 -6.88
C MET A 41 1.47 -1.21 -6.47
N VAL A 42 1.54 -2.53 -6.54
CA VAL A 42 2.77 -3.28 -6.20
C VAL A 42 3.88 -3.09 -7.24
N LYS A 43 3.54 -2.60 -8.45
CA LYS A 43 4.51 -2.23 -9.49
C LYS A 43 4.96 -0.77 -9.40
N MET A 44 4.29 0.05 -8.59
CA MET A 44 4.65 1.46 -8.40
C MET A 44 5.99 1.60 -7.70
N GLY A 45 6.82 2.52 -8.18
CA GLY A 45 8.05 2.93 -7.51
C GLY A 45 7.83 4.04 -6.49
N ASP A 46 8.93 4.47 -5.84
CA ASP A 46 8.89 5.56 -4.86
C ASP A 46 8.32 6.86 -5.46
N LYS A 47 8.67 7.15 -6.72
CA LYS A 47 8.16 8.34 -7.42
C LYS A 47 6.67 8.23 -7.76
N ASP A 48 6.19 7.08 -8.22
CA ASP A 48 4.78 6.88 -8.55
C ASP A 48 3.89 7.01 -7.31
N LEU A 49 4.36 6.46 -6.18
CA LEU A 49 3.68 6.60 -4.88
C LEU A 49 3.66 8.07 -4.41
N GLU A 50 4.75 8.82 -4.62
CA GLU A 50 4.80 10.25 -4.34
C GLU A 50 3.81 11.04 -5.20
N ASP A 51 3.79 10.79 -6.51
CA ASP A 51 2.90 11.45 -7.47
C ASP A 51 1.41 11.11 -7.20
N LYS A 52 1.14 9.91 -6.65
CA LYS A 52 -0.19 9.51 -6.13
C LYS A 52 -0.58 10.21 -4.83
N GLY A 53 0.32 10.96 -4.18
CA GLY A 53 0.05 11.71 -2.95
C GLY A 53 0.53 11.04 -1.66
N VAL A 54 1.33 9.97 -1.75
CA VAL A 54 2.05 9.39 -0.60
C VAL A 54 3.36 10.14 -0.38
N ALA A 55 3.27 11.37 0.13
CA ALA A 55 4.42 12.24 0.33
C ALA A 55 5.41 11.76 1.41
N ALA A 56 4.95 10.93 2.34
CA ALA A 56 5.79 10.47 3.45
C ALA A 56 6.69 9.29 3.01
N LEU A 57 8.01 9.50 2.96
CA LEU A 57 9.00 8.47 2.60
C LEU A 57 8.84 7.18 3.42
N GLY A 58 8.53 7.28 4.71
CA GLY A 58 8.29 6.12 5.57
C GLY A 58 7.05 5.32 5.17
N ALA A 59 6.00 5.98 4.67
CA ALA A 59 4.81 5.31 4.15
C ALA A 59 5.10 4.61 2.82
N ARG A 60 5.84 5.27 1.92
CA ARG A 60 6.26 4.68 0.64
C ARG A 60 7.10 3.43 0.85
N ARG A 61 8.15 3.51 1.68
CA ARG A 61 8.97 2.35 2.04
C ARG A 61 8.19 1.21 2.68
N LYS A 62 7.05 1.48 3.31
CA LYS A 62 6.19 0.46 3.91
C LYS A 62 5.23 -0.17 2.90
N LEU A 63 4.88 0.53 1.81
CA LEU A 63 4.12 -0.04 0.69
C LEU A 63 5.01 -0.88 -0.25
N LEU A 64 6.30 -0.55 -0.33
CA LEU A 64 7.29 -1.24 -1.15
C LEU A 64 7.98 -2.43 -0.45
N LYS A 65 7.57 -2.74 0.79
CA LYS A 65 8.10 -3.83 1.60
C LYS A 65 7.13 -5.00 1.56
#